data_AF-A0A8T9SZD7-F1
#
_entry.id   AF-A0A8T9SZD7-F1
#
_cell.length_a   1.000
_cell.length_b   1.000
_cell.length_c   1.000
_cell.angle_alpha   90.00
_cell.angle_beta   90.00
_cell.angle_gamma   90.00
#
_symmetry.space_group_name_H-M   'P 1'
#
loop_
_entity.id
_entity.type
_entity.pdbx_description
1 polymer ?
#
loop_
_entity_poly.entity_id
_entity_poly.type
_entity_poly.pdbx_seq_one_letter_code
_entity_poly.pdbx_strand_id
1 'polypeptide(L)'
;MKPEEIQLTDYVRILLGQLPPSFLLEAVVRIVFFFTLLIVSMRLMGKRMAGQLGRSEVAAMSSLAASIGVPILTPERGLLPAVVVAGVVVLVERSVAWWSSRSRRFEQISQGKLSIMVLDGCLQLDALEQATLSRE
;
A
#
# COMPACT_ATOMS: atom_id res chain seq x y z
N MET A 1 14.69 -28.42 14.85
CA MET A 1 14.34 -28.15 16.26
C MET A 1 13.79 -29.44 16.85
N LYS A 2 14.29 -29.88 18.01
CA LYS A 2 13.81 -31.11 18.66
C LYS A 2 12.42 -30.85 19.30
N PRO A 3 11.47 -31.78 19.21
CA PRO A 3 10.09 -31.61 19.67
C PRO A 3 9.90 -31.61 21.21
N GLU A 4 10.98 -31.69 21.99
CA GLU A 4 10.95 -31.96 23.44
C GLU A 4 11.00 -30.68 24.33
N GLU A 5 10.99 -29.48 23.74
CA GLU A 5 11.14 -28.19 24.47
C GLU A 5 9.95 -27.22 24.32
N ILE A 6 8.81 -27.65 23.79
CA ILE A 6 7.63 -26.77 23.68
C ILE A 6 6.92 -26.73 25.04
N GLN A 7 7.48 -25.97 25.98
CA GLN A 7 6.83 -25.66 27.25
C GLN A 7 5.99 -24.38 27.09
N LEU A 8 4.66 -24.51 27.16
CA LEU A 8 3.70 -23.38 27.07
C LEU A 8 3.89 -22.32 28.16
N THR A 9 4.64 -22.64 29.21
CA THR A 9 4.94 -21.78 30.37
C THR A 9 6.12 -20.84 30.18
N ASP A 10 6.88 -20.97 29.08
CA ASP A 10 8.00 -20.07 28.78
C ASP A 10 7.52 -18.78 28.10
N TYR A 11 6.87 -17.92 28.89
CA TYR A 11 6.35 -16.62 28.43
C TYR A 11 7.45 -15.75 27.81
N VAL A 12 8.68 -15.84 28.31
CA VAL A 12 9.82 -15.08 27.80
C VAL A 12 10.17 -15.53 26.38
N ARG A 13 10.21 -16.84 26.12
CA ARG A 13 10.41 -17.39 24.77
C ARG A 13 9.25 -17.07 23.82
N ILE A 14 8.02 -16.98 24.33
CA ILE A 14 6.85 -16.57 23.52
C ILE A 14 6.90 -15.08 23.17
N LEU A 15 7.31 -14.21 24.10
CA LEU A 15 7.33 -12.75 23.93
C LEU A 15 8.58 -12.23 23.18
N LEU A 16 9.77 -12.71 23.53
CA LEU A 16 11.05 -12.25 22.95
C LEU A 16 11.58 -13.18 21.86
N GLY A 17 11.09 -14.43 21.79
CA GLY A 17 11.63 -15.42 20.87
C GLY A 17 13.10 -15.71 21.17
N GLN A 18 13.90 -15.83 20.11
CA GLN A 18 15.35 -16.01 20.18
C GLN A 18 16.13 -14.72 19.87
N LEU A 19 15.45 -13.56 19.87
CA LEU A 19 16.07 -12.30 19.45
C LEU A 19 16.83 -11.63 20.62
N PRO A 20 18.03 -11.10 20.37
CA PRO A 20 18.75 -10.34 21.37
C PRO A 20 17.96 -9.06 21.72
N PRO A 21 17.84 -8.67 23.02
CA PRO A 21 17.07 -7.49 23.43
C PRO A 21 17.52 -6.18 22.77
N SER A 22 18.79 -6.08 22.37
CA SER A 22 19.34 -4.94 21.63
C SER A 22 18.66 -4.74 20.27
N PHE A 23 18.15 -5.81 19.64
CA PHE A 23 17.43 -5.72 18.38
C PHE A 23 16.11 -4.96 18.51
N LEU A 24 15.47 -4.94 19.68
CA LEU A 24 14.24 -4.16 19.87
C LEU A 24 14.49 -2.66 19.67
N LEU A 25 15.62 -2.15 20.14
CA LEU A 25 15.98 -0.74 19.96
C LEU A 25 16.30 -0.43 18.49
N GLU A 26 17.01 -1.34 17.80
CA GLU A 26 17.25 -1.23 16.37
C GLU A 26 15.94 -1.28 15.56
N ALA A 27 15.03 -2.18 15.92
CA ALA A 27 13.73 -2.33 15.28
C ALA A 27 12.90 -1.04 15.41
N VAL A 28 12.93 -0.35 16.55
CA VAL A 28 12.28 0.97 16.69
C VAL A 28 12.82 1.96 15.65
N VAL A 29 14.14 2.04 15.48
CA VAL A 29 14.76 2.93 14.48
C VAL A 29 14.34 2.53 13.07
N ARG A 30 14.35 1.22 12.74
CA ARG A 30 13.90 0.70 11.44
C ARG A 30 12.43 1.03 11.17
N ILE A 31 11.56 0.90 12.18
CA ILE A 31 10.13 1.24 12.09
C ILE A 31 9.94 2.72 11.80
N VAL A 32 10.62 3.62 12.52
CA VAL A 32 10.55 5.06 12.28
C VAL A 32 11.01 5.42 10.86
N PHE A 33 12.09 4.80 10.40
CA PHE A 33 12.58 4.98 9.03
C PHE A 33 11.54 4.53 7.99
N PHE A 34 10.99 3.32 8.14
CA PHE A 34 10.03 2.79 7.17
C PHE A 34 8.68 3.50 7.21
N PHE A 35 8.25 3.96 8.38
CA PHE A 35 7.07 4.80 8.51
C PHE A 35 7.24 6.11 7.73
N THR A 36 8.42 6.74 7.85
CA THR A 36 8.78 7.92 7.05
C THR A 36 8.80 7.60 5.56
N LEU A 37 9.42 6.49 5.16
CA LEU A 37 9.45 6.02 3.77
C LEU A 37 8.05 5.81 3.20
N LEU A 38 7.14 5.21 3.99
CA LEU A 38 5.76 4.95 3.59
C LEU A 38 5.00 6.26 3.37
N ILE A 39 5.11 7.23 4.29
CA ILE A 39 4.49 8.56 4.13
C ILE A 39 5.03 9.26 2.88
N VAL A 40 6.35 9.23 2.66
CA VAL A 40 6.96 9.83 1.47
C VAL A 40 6.45 9.16 0.20
N SER A 41 6.39 7.82 0.17
CA SER A 41 5.90 7.06 -0.98
C SER A 41 4.44 7.39 -1.30
N MET A 42 3.58 7.43 -0.27
CA MET A 42 2.18 7.83 -0.41
C MET A 42 2.04 9.27 -0.93
N ARG A 43 2.87 10.20 -0.42
CA ARG A 43 2.86 11.59 -0.88
C ARG A 43 3.27 11.70 -2.35
N LEU A 44 4.22 10.89 -2.81
CA LEU A 44 4.66 10.86 -4.20
C LEU A 44 3.61 10.28 -5.15
N MET A 45 2.77 9.35 -4.67
CA MET A 45 1.65 8.77 -5.43
C MET A 45 0.55 9.77 -5.80
N GLY A 46 0.47 10.91 -5.10
CA GLY A 46 -0.10 12.13 -5.66
C GLY A 46 -1.63 12.28 -5.65
N LYS A 47 -2.40 11.41 -4.99
CA LYS A 47 -3.86 11.59 -4.91
C LYS A 47 -4.28 12.23 -3.58
N ARG A 48 -4.94 13.39 -3.70
CA ARG A 48 -5.57 14.13 -2.60
C ARG A 48 -6.62 13.19 -1.99
N MET A 49 -6.42 12.75 -0.75
CA MET A 49 -7.32 11.89 0.03
C MET A 49 -8.70 12.54 0.29
N ALA A 50 -9.49 12.75 -0.77
CA ALA A 50 -10.89 13.17 -0.68
C ALA A 50 -11.82 12.23 -1.46
N GLY A 51 -11.29 11.41 -2.38
CA GLY A 51 -12.01 10.31 -3.02
C GLY A 51 -11.46 8.96 -2.53
N GLN A 52 -12.30 7.93 -2.54
CA GLN A 52 -11.92 6.55 -2.21
C GLN A 52 -10.60 6.14 -2.91
N LEU A 53 -9.80 5.32 -2.23
CA LEU A 53 -8.57 4.77 -2.82
C LEU A 53 -8.92 3.99 -4.09
N GLY A 54 -8.21 4.27 -5.17
CA GLY A 54 -8.32 3.51 -6.41
C GLY A 54 -7.80 2.08 -6.22
N ARG A 55 -8.24 1.16 -7.09
CA ARG A 55 -7.81 -0.25 -7.05
C ARG A 55 -6.29 -0.41 -7.13
N SER A 56 -5.63 0.41 -7.95
CA SER A 56 -4.17 0.41 -8.08
C SER A 56 -3.49 0.82 -6.77
N GLU A 57 -4.02 1.84 -6.10
CA GLU A 57 -3.45 2.36 -4.85
C GLU A 57 -3.50 1.35 -3.73
N VAL A 58 -4.62 0.64 -3.59
CA VAL A 58 -4.74 -0.45 -2.61
C VAL A 58 -3.72 -1.55 -2.89
N ALA A 59 -3.50 -1.91 -4.16
CA ALA A 59 -2.51 -2.92 -4.54
C ALA A 59 -1.06 -2.46 -4.26
N ALA A 60 -0.75 -1.20 -4.57
CA ALA A 60 0.54 -0.59 -4.30
C ALA A 60 0.84 -0.49 -2.78
N MET A 61 -0.13 -0.04 -1.98
CA MET A 61 -0.02 -0.01 -0.52
C MET A 61 0.18 -1.40 0.07
N SER A 62 -0.57 -2.39 -0.42
CA SER A 62 -0.42 -3.78 0.03
C SER A 62 0.98 -4.34 -0.27
N SER A 63 1.52 -3.99 -1.45
CA SER A 63 2.87 -4.40 -1.87
C SER A 63 3.97 -3.73 -1.03
N LEU A 64 3.83 -2.43 -0.74
CA LEU A 64 4.71 -1.69 0.18
C LEU A 64 4.71 -2.30 1.59
N ALA A 65 3.52 -2.58 2.13
CA ALA A 65 3.37 -3.17 3.46
C ALA A 65 4.08 -4.54 3.55
N ALA A 66 3.87 -5.41 2.56
CA ALA A 66 4.52 -6.71 2.48
C ALA A 66 6.05 -6.59 2.40
N SER A 67 6.56 -5.61 1.64
CA SER A 67 8.00 -5.41 1.48
C SER A 67 8.67 -4.86 2.73
N ILE A 68 7.99 -4.02 3.50
CA ILE A 68 8.53 -3.35 4.69
C ILE A 68 8.53 -4.29 5.91
N GLY A 69 7.54 -5.19 6.00
CA GLY A 69 7.45 -6.14 7.13
C GLY A 69 8.68 -7.02 7.28
N VAL A 70 9.28 -7.47 6.17
CA VAL A 70 10.46 -8.35 6.16
C VAL A 70 11.68 -7.70 6.84
N PRO A 71 12.19 -6.53 6.42
CA PRO A 71 13.36 -5.91 7.05
C PRO A 71 13.11 -5.37 8.47
N ILE A 72 11.86 -5.17 8.89
CA ILE A 72 11.54 -4.77 10.27
C ILE A 72 11.69 -5.95 11.23
N LEU A 73 11.18 -7.12 10.85
CA LEU A 73 11.10 -8.29 11.74
C LEU A 73 12.36 -9.14 11.72
N THR A 74 13.23 -8.95 10.72
CA THR A 74 14.35 -9.83 10.44
C THR A 74 15.69 -9.09 10.50
N PRO A 75 16.53 -9.32 11.53
CA PRO A 75 17.79 -8.60 11.71
C PRO A 75 18.77 -8.74 10.55
N GLU A 76 18.83 -9.92 9.92
CA GLU A 76 19.74 -10.20 8.79
C GLU A 76 19.37 -9.48 7.48
N ARG A 77 18.20 -8.84 7.41
CA ARG A 77 17.73 -8.13 6.22
C ARG A 77 18.09 -6.64 6.33
N GLY A 78 18.76 -6.11 5.32
CA GLY A 78 19.01 -4.67 5.18
C GLY A 78 17.78 -3.87 4.74
N LEU A 79 17.86 -2.54 4.83
CA LEU A 79 16.78 -1.62 4.46
C LEU A 79 16.65 -1.40 2.95
N LEU A 80 17.75 -1.59 2.22
CA LEU A 80 17.87 -1.25 0.79
C LEU A 80 16.84 -1.95 -0.11
N PRO A 81 16.56 -3.27 0.03
CA PRO A 81 15.56 -3.94 -0.80
C PRO A 81 14.18 -3.28 -0.70
N ALA A 82 13.74 -2.89 0.50
CA ALA A 82 12.44 -2.26 0.69
C ALA A 82 12.41 -0.82 0.14
N VAL A 83 13.52 -0.10 0.19
CA VAL A 83 13.64 1.22 -0.48
C VAL A 83 13.53 1.08 -2.00
N VAL A 84 14.17 0.05 -2.59
CA VAL A 84 14.07 -0.23 -4.03
C VAL A 84 12.64 -0.58 -4.41
N VAL A 85 11.98 -1.48 -3.65
CA VAL A 85 10.56 -1.82 -3.88
C VAL A 85 9.69 -0.57 -3.81
N ALA A 86 9.89 0.28 -2.80
CA ALA A 86 9.14 1.52 -2.69
C ALA A 86 9.33 2.44 -3.89
N GLY A 87 10.57 2.61 -4.37
CA GLY A 87 10.86 3.37 -5.58
C GLY A 87 10.16 2.82 -6.83
N VAL A 88 10.18 1.49 -7.02
CA VAL A 88 9.52 0.84 -8.16
C VAL A 88 8.01 0.99 -8.08
N VAL A 89 7.40 0.77 -6.91
CA VAL A 89 5.95 0.91 -6.73
C VAL A 89 5.50 2.35 -7.03
N VAL A 90 6.21 3.35 -6.49
CA VAL A 90 5.91 4.76 -6.74
C VAL A 90 6.05 5.10 -8.24
N LEU A 91 7.08 4.58 -8.90
CA LEU A 91 7.31 4.81 -10.33
C LEU A 91 6.20 4.20 -11.19
N VAL A 92 5.79 2.98 -10.86
CA VAL A 92 4.70 2.28 -11.56
C VAL A 92 3.39 3.05 -11.39
N GLU A 93 3.05 3.47 -10.17
CA GLU A 93 1.83 4.23 -9.90
C GLU A 93 1.81 5.58 -10.62
N ARG A 94 2.95 6.30 -10.62
CA ARG A 94 3.12 7.52 -11.42
C ARG A 94 2.90 7.26 -12.91
N SER A 95 3.42 6.16 -13.43
CA SER A 95 3.29 5.78 -14.84
C SER A 95 1.85 5.45 -15.19
N VAL A 96 1.16 4.69 -14.33
CA VAL A 96 -0.27 4.35 -14.47
C VAL A 96 -1.11 5.62 -14.46
N ALA A 97 -0.89 6.53 -13.50
CA ALA A 97 -1.60 7.80 -13.42
C ALA A 97 -1.36 8.67 -14.67
N TRP A 98 -0.11 8.75 -15.15
CA TRP A 98 0.24 9.50 -16.34
C TRP A 98 -0.43 8.92 -17.60
N TRP A 99 -0.35 7.61 -17.83
CA TRP A 99 -1.00 6.95 -18.97
C TRP A 99 -2.52 7.04 -18.91
N SER A 100 -3.11 6.93 -17.72
CA SER A 100 -4.54 7.11 -17.51
C SER A 100 -4.99 8.51 -17.91
N SER A 101 -4.18 9.55 -17.64
CA SER A 101 -4.51 10.92 -18.05
C SER A 101 -4.38 11.17 -19.57
N ARG A 102 -3.57 10.36 -20.26
CA ARG A 102 -3.30 10.53 -21.71
C ARG A 102 -4.22 9.69 -22.60
N SER A 103 -4.74 8.57 -22.10
CA SER A 103 -5.50 7.60 -22.91
C SER A 103 -6.78 7.15 -22.21
N ARG A 104 -7.94 7.47 -22.82
CA ARG A 104 -9.26 6.98 -22.38
C ARG A 104 -9.36 5.45 -22.34
N ARG A 105 -8.61 4.73 -23.20
CA ARG A 105 -8.58 3.26 -23.17
C ARG A 105 -7.84 2.73 -21.93
N PHE A 106 -6.74 3.38 -21.55
CA PHE A 106 -5.96 2.97 -20.38
C PHE A 106 -6.66 3.35 -19.07
N GLU A 107 -7.31 4.50 -19.06
CA GLU A 107 -8.21 4.94 -18.01
C GLU A 107 -9.33 3.91 -17.77
N GLN A 108 -9.96 3.41 -18.84
CA GLN A 108 -11.01 2.38 -18.74
C GLN A 108 -10.51 1.04 -18.19
N ILE A 109 -9.27 0.65 -18.49
CA ILE A 109 -8.68 -0.61 -17.97
C ILE A 109 -8.28 -0.45 -16.49
N SER A 110 -7.65 0.68 -16.14
CA SER A 110 -7.12 0.91 -14.81
C SER A 110 -8.19 1.30 -13.78
N GLN A 111 -9.15 2.15 -14.17
CA GLN A 111 -10.18 2.70 -13.30
C GLN A 111 -11.58 2.10 -13.55
N GLY A 112 -11.77 1.37 -14.66
CA GLY A 112 -13.08 0.90 -15.11
C GLY A 112 -13.77 1.90 -16.05
N LYS A 113 -14.98 1.57 -16.53
CA LYS A 113 -15.78 2.51 -17.32
C LYS A 113 -16.21 3.69 -16.44
N LEU A 114 -15.55 4.83 -16.61
CA LEU A 114 -16.04 6.11 -16.11
C LEU A 114 -17.28 6.49 -16.93
N SER A 115 -18.43 6.56 -16.26
CA SER A 115 -19.66 7.10 -16.84
C SER A 115 -19.74 8.59 -16.53
N ILE A 116 -19.97 9.41 -17.55
CA ILE A 116 -20.12 10.86 -17.38
C ILE A 116 -21.50 11.11 -16.78
N MET A 117 -21.57 11.54 -15.51
CA MET A 117 -22.85 11.82 -14.85
C MET A 117 -23.47 13.17 -15.24
N VAL A 118 -22.64 14.15 -15.62
CA VAL A 118 -23.10 15.48 -16.05
C VAL A 118 -22.36 15.87 -17.32
N LEU A 119 -23.11 16.13 -18.38
CA LEU A 119 -22.59 16.64 -19.65
C LEU A 119 -23.38 17.91 -20.01
N ASP A 120 -22.69 19.02 -20.25
CA ASP A 120 -23.28 20.31 -20.63
C ASP A 120 -24.41 20.80 -19.70
N GLY A 121 -24.28 20.55 -18.39
CA GLY A 121 -25.27 20.96 -17.38
C GLY A 121 -26.48 20.03 -17.26
N CYS A 122 -26.57 18.98 -18.08
CA CYS A 122 -27.62 17.97 -18.01
C CYS A 122 -27.13 16.71 -17.29
N LEU A 123 -27.92 16.23 -16.33
CA LEU A 123 -27.71 14.96 -15.65
C LEU A 123 -28.03 13.79 -16.58
N GLN A 124 -27.07 12.91 -16.79
CA GLN A 124 -27.24 11.68 -17.56
C GLN A 124 -27.90 10.61 -16.68
N LEU A 125 -29.22 10.46 -16.81
CA LEU A 125 -30.01 9.52 -16.01
C LEU A 125 -29.63 8.06 -16.30
N ASP A 126 -29.34 7.72 -17.55
CA ASP A 126 -28.91 6.38 -17.95
C ASP A 126 -27.56 6.00 -17.29
N ALA A 127 -26.66 6.99 -17.13
CA ALA A 127 -25.38 6.82 -16.44
C ALA A 127 -25.54 6.64 -14.92
N LEU A 128 -26.52 7.32 -14.32
CA LEU A 128 -26.85 7.20 -12.89
C LEU A 128 -27.48 5.85 -12.56
N GLU A 129 -28.40 5.37 -13.39
CA GLU A 129 -29.08 4.08 -13.24
C GLU A 129 -28.08 2.93 -13.35
N GLN A 130 -27.15 3.00 -14.30
CA GLN A 130 -26.05 2.04 -14.43
C GLN A 130 -25.04 2.09 -13.26
N ALA A 131 -24.88 3.24 -12.62
CA ALA A 131 -23.99 3.43 -11.47
C ALA A 131 -24.67 3.11 -10.12
N THR A 132 -25.93 2.69 -10.10
CA THR A 132 -26.72 2.42 -8.88
C THR A 132 -26.75 3.58 -7.88
N LEU A 133 -26.63 4.81 -8.38
CA LEU A 133 -26.70 6.01 -7.54
C LEU A 133 -28.14 6.54 -7.50
N SER A 134 -28.65 6.73 -6.28
CA SER A 134 -29.98 7.31 -6.05
C SER A 134 -30.02 8.76 -6.55
N ARG A 135 -31.20 9.22 -6.99
CA ARG A 135 -31.43 10.56 -7.59
C ARG A 135 -31.48 11.71 -6.57
N GLU A 136 -31.04 11.49 -5.33
CA GLU A 136 -31.14 12.47 -4.22
C GLU A 136 -29.85 13.26 -4.00
#